data_AF-A0A2P6AQC4-F1
#
_entry.id   AF-A0A2P6AQC4-F1
#
_cell.length_a   1.000
_cell.length_b   1.000
_cell.length_c   1.000
_cell.angle_alpha   90.00
_cell.angle_beta   90.00
_cell.angle_gamma   90.00
#
_symmetry.space_group_name_H-M   'P 1'
#
loop_
_entity.id
_entity.type
_entity.pdbx_description
1 polymer ?
#
loop_
_entity_poly.entity_id
_entity_poly.type
_entity_poly.pdbx_seq_one_letter_code
_entity_poly.pdbx_strand_id
1 'polypeptide(L)'
;FTDRPDAAFFGLGQIVLPQGQRREALALGLGRLVVAGETILFDRWWPAPTVDAPRFDNYRWLATMVNRDCRLEISIDGGNPRLVPWLELDDLLPGGGSRLLRVTPFAAFRLRLFRRGRAEPLHDLRSPGGLLMMAVPGAIADASA
;
A
#
# COMPACT_ATOMS: atom_id res chain seq x y z
N PHE A 1 -3.58 -7.74 14.20
CA PHE A 1 -3.05 -6.47 14.76
C PHE A 1 -2.78 -6.68 16.25
N THR A 2 -1.88 -5.92 16.90
CA THR A 2 -1.47 -6.22 18.29
C THR A 2 -2.57 -6.00 19.33
N ASP A 3 -3.45 -5.03 19.07
CA ASP A 3 -4.60 -4.65 19.89
C ASP A 3 -5.89 -5.41 19.51
N ARG A 4 -5.90 -6.02 18.31
CA ARG A 4 -7.00 -6.79 17.73
C ARG A 4 -6.43 -8.00 16.97
N PRO A 5 -6.23 -9.15 17.62
CA PRO A 5 -5.67 -10.33 16.97
C PRO A 5 -6.60 -10.94 15.92
N ASP A 6 -7.91 -10.68 16.03
CA ASP A 6 -8.94 -11.02 15.04
C ASP A 6 -8.88 -10.15 13.78
N ALA A 7 -8.18 -9.02 13.83
CA ALA A 7 -8.10 -8.10 12.71
C ALA A 7 -6.97 -8.48 11.73
N ALA A 8 -7.28 -8.39 10.44
CA ALA A 8 -6.34 -8.63 9.34
C ALA A 8 -6.58 -7.64 8.20
N PHE A 9 -5.51 -7.18 7.55
CA PHE A 9 -5.59 -6.30 6.40
C PHE A 9 -4.71 -6.81 5.26
N PHE A 10 -5.27 -6.75 4.06
CA PHE A 10 -4.55 -6.95 2.81
C PHE A 10 -4.93 -5.81 1.86
N GLY A 11 -3.94 -5.19 1.23
CA GLY A 11 -4.15 -4.11 0.28
C GLY A 11 -3.17 -4.22 -0.88
N LEU A 12 -3.65 -3.92 -2.08
CA LEU A 12 -2.86 -3.86 -3.29
C LEU A 12 -3.20 -2.61 -4.09
N GLY A 13 -2.21 -2.09 -4.81
CA GLY A 13 -2.39 -0.96 -5.71
C GLY A 13 -1.45 -1.05 -6.89
N GLN A 14 -1.86 -0.48 -8.01
CA GLN A 14 -1.02 -0.32 -9.19
C GLN A 14 -0.95 1.16 -9.57
N ILE A 15 0.29 1.65 -9.65
CA ILE A 15 0.60 2.95 -10.20
C ILE A 15 0.70 2.80 -11.72
N VAL A 16 -0.02 3.62 -12.47
CA VAL A 16 0.16 3.75 -13.91
C VAL A 16 0.81 5.09 -14.18
N LEU A 17 1.96 5.07 -14.84
CA LEU A 17 2.63 6.27 -15.35
C LEU A 17 2.04 6.58 -16.74
N PRO A 18 1.22 7.64 -16.92
CA PRO A 18 0.87 8.09 -18.26
C PRO A 18 2.14 8.64 -18.91
N GLN A 19 2.41 8.27 -20.16
CA GLN A 19 3.52 8.85 -20.93
C GLN A 19 3.48 10.38 -20.84
N GLY A 20 4.57 10.98 -20.33
CA GLY A 20 4.75 12.43 -20.26
C GLY A 20 4.15 13.14 -19.03
N GLN A 21 3.52 12.46 -18.07
CA GLN A 21 3.06 13.10 -16.82
C GLN A 21 3.97 12.81 -15.62
N ARG A 22 4.27 13.86 -14.85
CA ARG A 22 5.05 13.82 -13.59
C ARG A 22 4.27 13.29 -12.38
N ARG A 23 2.99 12.98 -12.52
CA ARG A 23 2.13 12.53 -11.41
C ARG A 23 1.67 11.10 -11.66
N GLU A 24 2.08 10.23 -10.77
CA GLU A 24 1.67 8.85 -10.66
C GLU A 24 0.17 8.79 -10.33
N ALA A 25 -0.66 8.36 -11.28
CA ALA A 25 -2.05 8.08 -11.00
C ALA A 25 -2.17 6.61 -10.60
N LEU A 26 -2.58 6.35 -9.35
CA LEU A 26 -3.01 5.01 -8.96
C LEU A 26 -4.26 4.65 -9.76
N ALA A 27 -4.14 3.70 -10.68
CA ALA A 27 -5.23 3.30 -11.55
C ALA A 27 -6.11 2.21 -10.91
N LEU A 28 -5.53 1.37 -10.06
CA LEU A 28 -6.19 0.22 -9.45
C LEU A 28 -5.86 0.13 -7.97
N GLY A 29 -6.86 -0.22 -7.16
CA GLY A 29 -6.73 -0.44 -5.73
C GLY A 29 -7.76 -1.42 -5.21
N LEU A 30 -7.31 -2.45 -4.49
CA LEU A 30 -8.19 -3.37 -3.78
C LEU A 30 -7.70 -3.53 -2.34
N GLY A 31 -8.62 -3.43 -1.39
CA GLY A 31 -8.34 -3.62 0.02
C GLY A 31 -9.35 -4.53 0.67
N ARG A 32 -8.90 -5.38 1.60
CA ARG A 32 -9.75 -6.19 2.46
C ARG A 32 -9.33 -5.96 3.90
N LEU A 33 -10.24 -5.47 4.73
CA LEU A 33 -10.09 -5.38 6.17
C LEU A 33 -11.06 -6.36 6.83
N VAL A 34 -10.54 -7.24 7.67
CA VAL A 34 -11.32 -8.04 8.62
C VAL A 34 -11.16 -7.43 10.00
N VAL A 35 -12.25 -7.14 10.70
CA VAL A 35 -12.24 -6.56 12.05
C VAL A 35 -13.58 -6.80 12.73
N ALA A 36 -13.57 -7.20 14.01
CA ALA A 36 -14.79 -7.41 14.80
C ALA A 36 -15.81 -8.38 14.16
N GLY A 37 -15.32 -9.40 13.45
CA GLY A 37 -16.15 -10.38 12.74
C GLY A 37 -16.71 -9.91 11.39
N GLU A 38 -16.45 -8.67 10.98
CA GLU A 38 -16.89 -8.12 9.69
C GLU A 38 -15.76 -8.16 8.66
N THR A 39 -16.13 -8.33 7.38
CA THR A 39 -15.21 -8.15 6.24
C THR A 39 -15.64 -6.94 5.43
N ILE A 40 -14.75 -5.95 5.34
CA ILE A 40 -14.96 -4.71 4.60
C ILE A 40 -14.03 -4.69 3.39
N LEU A 41 -14.63 -4.53 2.20
CA LEU A 41 -13.91 -4.46 0.93
C LEU A 41 -13.81 -3.02 0.45
N PHE A 42 -12.64 -2.64 -0.03
CA PHE A 42 -12.36 -1.33 -0.62
C PHE A 42 -12.01 -1.48 -2.09
N ASP A 43 -12.59 -0.62 -2.92
CA ASP A 43 -12.56 -0.74 -4.38
C ASP A 43 -11.72 0.34 -5.07
N ARG A 44 -11.24 1.34 -4.33
CA ARG A 44 -10.42 2.42 -4.87
C ARG A 44 -9.60 3.14 -3.80
N TRP A 45 -8.54 3.80 -4.23
CA TRP A 45 -7.78 4.76 -3.43
C TRP A 45 -8.45 6.16 -3.43
N TRP A 46 -8.23 6.95 -2.39
CA TRP A 46 -8.78 8.29 -2.17
C TRP A 46 -7.73 9.16 -1.46
N PRO A 47 -7.69 10.49 -1.62
CA PRO A 47 -8.24 11.30 -2.71
C PRO A 47 -7.27 11.33 -3.92
N ALA A 48 -7.71 11.87 -5.06
CA ALA A 48 -6.79 12.55 -5.98
C ALA A 48 -6.57 14.01 -5.48
N PRO A 49 -5.49 14.68 -5.89
CA PRO A 49 -4.52 15.40 -5.06
C PRO A 49 -5.03 16.72 -4.45
N THR A 50 -5.44 16.76 -3.18
CA THR A 50 -5.68 18.03 -2.44
C THR A 50 -5.32 18.01 -0.95
N VAL A 51 -4.87 16.87 -0.45
CA VAL A 51 -4.05 16.69 0.77
C VAL A 51 -2.83 15.93 0.28
N ASP A 52 -1.61 16.23 0.79
CA ASP A 52 -0.33 15.63 0.36
C ASP A 52 -0.53 14.30 -0.38
N ALA A 53 -0.29 14.31 -1.71
CA ALA A 53 -0.65 13.20 -2.61
C ALA A 53 -0.30 11.85 -1.99
N PRO A 54 -1.12 10.80 -2.16
CA PRO A 54 -0.86 9.54 -1.50
C PRO A 54 0.56 9.09 -1.83
N ARG A 55 1.37 8.93 -0.79
CA ARG A 55 2.81 8.72 -0.92
C ARG A 55 3.05 7.23 -0.85
N PHE A 56 3.55 6.65 -1.93
CA PHE A 56 3.99 5.26 -1.98
C PHE A 56 5.49 5.29 -2.19
N ASP A 57 6.23 5.52 -1.12
CA ASP A 57 7.68 5.36 -1.11
C ASP A 57 8.02 3.91 -0.80
N ASN A 58 9.26 3.51 -1.09
CA ASN A 58 9.73 2.12 -0.89
C ASN A 58 9.49 1.56 0.52
N TYR A 59 9.46 2.44 1.53
CA TYR A 59 9.31 2.07 2.94
C TYR A 59 8.21 2.87 3.63
N ARG A 60 7.49 3.78 2.97
CA ARG A 60 6.47 4.59 3.64
C ARG A 60 5.25 4.75 2.76
N TRP A 61 4.10 4.26 3.24
CA TRP A 61 2.83 4.47 2.57
C TRP A 61 1.94 5.39 3.40
N LEU A 62 1.40 6.43 2.76
CA LEU A 62 0.36 7.28 3.31
C LEU A 62 -0.75 7.37 2.29
N ALA A 63 -1.86 6.68 2.54
CA ALA A 63 -2.93 6.54 1.56
C ALA A 63 -4.29 6.41 2.24
N THR A 64 -5.38 6.59 1.49
CA THR A 64 -6.72 6.24 1.94
C THR A 64 -7.37 5.32 0.93
N MET A 65 -8.07 4.28 1.38
CA MET A 65 -8.97 3.50 0.54
C MET A 65 -10.41 3.85 0.88
N VAL A 66 -11.31 3.77 -0.11
CA VAL A 66 -12.75 4.00 0.11
C VAL A 66 -13.57 2.91 -0.54
N ASN A 67 -14.79 2.75 -0.04
CA ASN A 67 -15.89 2.10 -0.74
C ASN A 67 -17.13 3.00 -0.65
N ARG A 68 -18.33 2.44 -0.87
CA ARG A 68 -19.59 3.17 -0.74
C ARG A 68 -19.79 3.76 0.67
N ASP A 69 -19.49 3.00 1.71
CA ASP A 69 -19.95 3.23 3.08
C ASP A 69 -18.84 3.64 4.07
N CYS A 70 -17.59 3.35 3.73
CA CYS A 70 -16.42 3.45 4.60
C CYS A 70 -15.23 4.13 3.90
N ARG A 71 -14.36 4.74 4.71
CA ARG A 71 -12.98 5.08 4.32
C ARG A 71 -12.00 4.43 5.29
N LEU A 72 -10.85 4.05 4.77
CA LEU A 72 -9.75 3.47 5.52
C LEU A 72 -8.50 4.30 5.29
N GLU A 73 -8.06 5.05 6.29
CA GLU A 73 -6.76 5.71 6.28
C GLU A 73 -5.67 4.68 6.59
N ILE A 74 -4.62 4.64 5.77
CA ILE A 74 -3.51 3.71 5.84
C ILE A 74 -2.23 4.52 6.03
N SER A 75 -1.51 4.22 7.11
CA SER A 75 -0.15 4.69 7.36
C SER A 75 0.75 3.50 7.59
N ILE A 76 1.73 3.30 6.72
CA ILE A 76 2.73 2.24 6.82
C ILE A 76 4.10 2.90 6.93
N ASP A 77 4.89 2.44 7.91
CA ASP A 77 6.27 2.87 8.12
C ASP A 77 7.17 1.63 8.22
N GLY A 78 7.97 1.43 7.17
CA GLY A 78 9.00 0.40 7.04
C GLY A 78 10.29 0.72 7.79
N GLY A 79 10.40 1.91 8.38
CA GLY A 79 11.60 2.38 9.04
C GLY A 79 12.69 2.84 8.07
N ASN A 80 13.75 3.40 8.63
CA ASN A 80 14.89 3.84 7.83
C ASN A 80 15.66 2.61 7.33
N PRO A 81 15.86 2.44 6.01
CA PRO A 81 16.58 1.30 5.46
C PRO A 81 18.05 1.18 5.92
N ARG A 82 18.66 2.28 6.37
CA ARG A 82 20.01 2.28 6.97
C ARG A 82 20.03 1.68 8.38
N LEU A 83 18.89 1.60 9.04
CA LEU A 83 18.72 1.05 10.40
C LEU A 83 18.05 -0.33 10.37
N VAL A 84 17.10 -0.54 9.46
CA VAL A 84 16.39 -1.81 9.27
C VAL A 84 16.49 -2.20 7.80
N PRO A 85 17.29 -3.22 7.44
CA PRO A 85 17.49 -3.58 6.05
C PRO A 85 16.21 -4.16 5.42
N TRP A 86 15.72 -3.46 4.41
CA TRP A 86 14.92 -3.99 3.30
C TRP A 86 15.66 -5.06 2.49
N LEU A 87 14.88 -5.92 1.84
CA LEU A 87 15.35 -6.89 0.86
C LEU A 87 15.03 -6.40 -0.55
N GLU A 88 15.99 -6.52 -1.45
CA GLU A 88 15.78 -6.35 -2.89
C GLU A 88 15.84 -7.73 -3.53
N LEU A 89 14.79 -8.09 -4.26
CA LEU A 89 14.64 -9.39 -4.91
C LEU A 89 14.36 -9.18 -6.39
N ASP A 90 15.13 -9.85 -7.25
CA ASP A 90 14.80 -9.93 -8.67
C ASP A 90 13.57 -10.81 -8.86
N ASP A 91 12.54 -10.26 -9.53
CA ASP A 91 11.30 -10.97 -9.84
C ASP A 91 11.18 -11.14 -11.36
N LEU A 92 11.29 -12.39 -11.79
CA LEU A 92 11.17 -12.79 -13.19
C LEU A 92 9.69 -12.91 -13.55
N LEU A 93 9.26 -12.08 -14.49
CA LEU A 93 7.89 -12.09 -14.99
C LEU A 93 7.70 -13.19 -16.03
N PRO A 94 6.52 -13.83 -16.07
CA PRO A 94 6.13 -14.66 -17.19
C PRO A 94 6.27 -13.87 -18.50
N GLY A 95 7.09 -14.35 -19.44
CA GLY A 95 7.38 -13.65 -20.70
C GLY A 95 8.77 -13.00 -20.79
N GLY A 96 9.65 -13.22 -19.81
CA GLY A 96 11.08 -12.87 -19.90
C GLY A 96 11.43 -11.44 -19.45
N GLY A 97 10.46 -10.69 -18.92
CA GLY A 97 10.74 -9.41 -18.26
C GLY A 97 11.27 -9.62 -16.83
N SER A 98 11.97 -8.64 -16.30
CA SER A 98 12.35 -8.60 -14.89
C SER A 98 11.85 -7.32 -14.23
N ARG A 99 11.58 -7.40 -12.92
CA ARG A 99 11.33 -6.24 -12.08
C ARG A 99 12.02 -6.42 -10.74
N LEU A 100 12.29 -5.31 -10.07
CA LEU A 100 12.85 -5.33 -8.72
C LEU A 100 11.70 -5.32 -7.71
N LEU A 101 11.70 -6.24 -6.76
CA LEU A 101 10.82 -6.21 -5.60
C LEU A 101 11.59 -5.68 -4.40
N ARG A 102 11.13 -4.55 -3.87
CA ARG A 102 11.57 -4.01 -2.58
C ARG A 102 10.63 -4.52 -1.49
N VAL A 103 11.18 -5.25 -0.54
CA VAL A 103 10.43 -5.92 0.52
C VAL A 103 10.86 -5.38 1.88
N THR A 104 9.89 -4.88 2.65
CA THR A 104 10.09 -4.47 4.04
C THR A 104 9.27 -5.40 4.96
N PRO A 105 9.89 -6.43 5.56
CA PRO A 105 9.18 -7.46 6.32
C PRO A 105 8.76 -7.05 7.75
N PHE A 106 9.16 -5.85 8.18
CA PHE A 106 8.91 -5.33 9.54
C PHE A 106 8.18 -4.00 9.55
N ALA A 107 7.39 -3.72 8.51
CA ALA A 107 6.71 -2.45 8.43
C ALA A 107 5.65 -2.33 9.54
N ALA A 108 5.62 -1.18 10.22
CA ALA A 108 4.62 -0.83 11.19
C ALA A 108 3.38 -0.27 10.47
N PHE A 109 2.20 -0.77 10.83
CA PHE A 109 0.92 -0.39 10.23
C PHE A 109 0.08 0.35 11.25
N ARG A 110 -0.51 1.46 10.82
CA ARG A 110 -1.63 2.11 11.49
C ARG A 110 -2.78 2.26 10.51
N LEU A 111 -3.91 1.66 10.83
CA LEU A 111 -5.12 1.70 10.03
C LEU A 111 -6.23 2.39 10.81
N ARG A 112 -6.91 3.37 10.21
CA ARG A 112 -8.07 4.03 10.82
C ARG A 112 -9.28 3.88 9.91
N LEU A 113 -10.28 3.15 10.39
CA LEU A 113 -11.54 2.94 9.69
C LEU A 113 -12.54 4.00 10.11
N PHE A 114 -13.23 4.62 9.15
CA PHE A 114 -14.30 5.57 9.40
C PHE A 114 -15.52 5.19 8.59
N ARG A 115 -16.71 5.48 9.13
CA ARG A 115 -17.90 5.58 8.29
C ARG A 115 -17.76 6.81 7.38
N ARG A 116 -18.17 6.68 6.12
CA ARG A 116 -18.00 7.76 5.14
C ARG A 116 -18.71 9.04 5.60
N GLY A 117 -18.03 10.17 5.45
CA GLY A 117 -18.52 11.48 5.89
C GLY A 117 -18.41 11.74 7.40
N ARG A 118 -17.92 10.77 8.20
CA ARG A 118 -17.67 10.97 9.64
C ARG A 118 -16.19 11.23 9.91
N ALA A 119 -15.92 12.03 10.93
CA ALA A 119 -14.56 12.36 11.39
C ALA A 119 -14.05 11.42 12.49
N GLU A 120 -14.94 10.73 13.19
CA GLU A 120 -14.59 9.81 14.27
C GLU A 120 -14.29 8.40 13.72
N PRO A 121 -13.15 7.79 14.09
CA PRO A 121 -12.83 6.45 13.64
C PRO A 121 -13.71 5.41 14.34
N LEU A 122 -14.25 4.48 13.56
CA LEU A 122 -14.87 3.25 14.05
C LEU A 122 -13.82 2.34 14.71
N HIS A 123 -12.64 2.24 14.08
CA HIS A 123 -11.50 1.48 14.58
C HIS A 123 -10.19 2.22 14.29
N ASP A 124 -9.25 2.18 15.24
CA ASP A 124 -7.84 2.57 15.08
C ASP A 124 -7.02 1.33 15.44
N LEU A 125 -6.38 0.73 14.43
CA LEU A 125 -5.69 -0.56 14.52
C LEU A 125 -4.19 -0.34 14.36
N ARG A 126 -3.38 -0.99 15.20
CA ARG A 126 -1.91 -0.88 15.15
C ARG A 126 -1.25 -2.25 15.06
N SER A 127 -0.27 -2.36 14.18
CA SER A 127 0.59 -3.55 14.08
C SER A 127 2.04 -3.11 14.05
N PRO A 128 2.91 -3.60 14.95
CA PRO A 128 4.34 -3.30 14.92
C PRO A 128 5.08 -4.09 13.83
N GLY A 129 4.40 -5.00 13.13
CA GLY A 129 4.98 -5.80 12.06
C GLY A 129 3.95 -6.17 11.00
N GLY A 130 4.43 -6.24 9.76
CA GLY A 130 3.69 -6.61 8.57
C GLY A 130 4.58 -6.50 7.34
N LEU A 131 4.13 -7.10 6.25
CA LEU A 131 4.87 -7.16 5.00
C LEU A 131 4.47 -5.99 4.09
N LEU A 132 5.44 -5.16 3.72
CA LEU A 132 5.30 -4.17 2.66
C LEU A 132 6.10 -4.62 1.44
N MET A 133 5.49 -4.62 0.26
CA MET A 133 6.15 -4.95 -1.00
C MET A 133 5.89 -3.88 -2.04
N MET A 134 6.94 -3.47 -2.75
CA MET A 134 6.85 -2.56 -3.87
C MET A 134 7.56 -3.15 -5.08
N ALA A 135 6.84 -3.28 -6.17
CA ALA A 135 7.41 -3.61 -7.47
C ALA A 135 7.87 -2.31 -8.15
N VAL A 136 9.17 -2.23 -8.44
CA VAL A 136 9.78 -1.14 -9.21
C VAL A 136 10.13 -1.70 -10.59
N PRO A 137 9.85 -0.98 -11.70
CA PRO A 137 10.30 -1.41 -13.01
C PRO A 137 11.81 -1.72 -12.98
N GLY A 138 12.20 -2.91 -13.44
CA GLY A 138 13.60 -3.23 -13.66
C GLY A 138 14.14 -2.39 -14.82
N ALA A 139 15.46 -2.26 -14.93
CA ALA A 139 16.04 -1.80 -16.19
C ALA A 139 15.54 -2.75 -17.29
N ILE A 140 14.94 -2.21 -18.35
CA ILE A 140 14.70 -2.99 -19.56
C ILE A 140 16.08 -3.42 -20.02
N ALA A 141 16.39 -4.72 -19.96
CA ALA A 141 17.57 -5.23 -20.64
C ALA A 141 17.34 -4.90 -22.12
N ASP A 142 18.18 -4.02 -22.69
CA ASP A 142 18.17 -3.76 -24.12
C ASP A 142 18.23 -5.11 -24.83
N ALA A 143 17.16 -5.44 -25.55
CA ALA A 143 17.12 -6.61 -26.40
C ALA A 143 18.01 -6.33 -27.62
N SER A 144 19.32 -6.44 -27.42
CA SER A 144 20.31 -6.44 -28.49
C SER A 144 21.54 -7.25 -28.07
N ALA A 145 21.54 -8.53 -28.44
CA ALA A 145 22.71 -9.29 -28.86
C ALA A 145 22.24 -10.48 -29.71
#